data_AF-A0A960PND9-F1
#
_entry.id   AF-A0A960PND9-F1
#
_cell.length_a   1.000
_cell.length_b   1.000
_cell.length_c   1.000
_cell.angle_alpha   90.00
_cell.angle_beta   90.00
_cell.angle_gamma   90.00
#
_symmetry.space_group_name_H-M   'P 1'
#
loop_
_entity.id
_entity.type
_entity.pdbx_description
1 polymer ?
#
loop_
_entity_poly.entity_id
_entity_poly.type
_entity_poly.pdbx_seq_one_letter_code
_entity_poly.pdbx_strand_id
1 'polypeptide(L)'
;MDERRDRELAGDKRHIVVLSDIHIGTDVPTVWFQPEIHQRGLERVLKWVVDQASHIKELILLGDVVDLWTYPMDMKPPTFGEIIETHPTIFGEQGLIAECLEALEGAVTYLPGNHDMGVCPEDVARIRSASGHSVGFGGDLYRPTKEVLVEHGHHHTLFNSPYPNTRWGELPIGYFITRAVSTATQRRLEPGQSVADLPEQGAPNGIDLSSLGSALSGIPSASIAATVLDFIVGSTGVGWDEEIVMVDNTTTTLREVREVYLDLWSAYGVANGGGTFAHAVSYRAAMADLDGSYLGWFAQRRALLEGAELVVMGHTHTPVGSLEDGFVEYVNSGYDCPSLPDQQRDDDPQRATFVVVDLEPECVDAEVWVIGEVIEPLVAAPARVVGSMGSDYSCYVEVDNTVGTDRLELVDHGASFGVWVVDPPAAIEAGSEGRMWLQDQIGVAGSDGWATYRRSSDGGLIDLKFTCPTMGLNACSGTPDFATRTGSEPWQDHAVSHWGHPFSVAFEVR
;
A
#
# COMPACT_ATOMS: atom_id res chain seq x y z
N MET A 1 5.45 28.47 29.85
CA MET A 1 5.06 28.64 28.44
C MET A 1 6.02 27.76 27.70
N ASP A 2 5.64 26.51 27.50
CA ASP A 2 6.49 25.51 26.86
C ASP A 2 6.44 25.84 25.36
N GLU A 3 7.55 26.25 24.77
CA GLU A 3 7.63 26.40 23.32
C GLU A 3 7.57 24.99 22.74
N ARG A 4 6.36 24.52 22.41
CA ARG A 4 6.21 23.30 21.63
C ARG A 4 6.87 23.56 20.27
N ARG A 5 7.97 22.86 20.01
CA ARG A 5 8.71 22.90 18.75
C ARG A 5 8.46 21.61 18.00
N ASP A 6 8.54 21.68 16.67
CA ASP A 6 8.52 20.48 15.83
C ASP A 6 9.64 19.53 16.26
N ARG A 7 9.36 18.23 16.19
CA ARG A 7 10.34 17.20 16.51
C ARG A 7 11.47 17.22 15.48
N GLU A 8 12.70 17.25 15.97
CA GLU A 8 13.91 17.15 15.15
C GLU A 8 14.30 15.69 14.96
N LEU A 9 14.85 15.39 13.78
CA LEU A 9 15.49 14.11 13.47
C LEU A 9 16.91 14.08 14.03
N ALA A 10 17.50 12.88 14.10
CA ALA A 10 18.88 12.68 14.53
C ALA A 10 19.69 11.94 13.45
N GLY A 11 21.02 11.94 13.53
CA GLY A 11 21.88 11.20 12.59
C GLY A 11 22.01 11.85 11.21
N ASP A 12 23.15 11.68 10.55
CA ASP A 12 23.46 12.32 9.26
C ASP A 12 22.90 11.50 8.09
N LYS A 13 22.08 12.13 7.22
CA LYS A 13 21.49 11.52 6.01
C LYS A 13 21.01 10.08 6.20
N ARG A 14 20.29 9.85 7.30
CA ARG A 14 19.85 8.54 7.79
C ARG A 14 18.37 8.24 7.55
N HIS A 15 17.55 9.27 7.32
CA HIS A 15 16.10 9.13 7.27
C HIS A 15 15.56 9.18 5.84
N ILE A 16 14.51 8.43 5.56
CA ILE A 16 13.66 8.62 4.37
C ILE A 16 12.34 9.21 4.85
N VAL A 17 11.85 10.25 4.18
CA VAL A 17 10.52 10.82 4.42
C VAL A 17 9.61 10.44 3.28
N VAL A 18 8.40 9.97 3.56
CA VAL A 18 7.43 9.54 2.55
C VAL A 18 6.11 10.29 2.72
N LEU A 19 5.72 11.03 1.69
CA LEU A 19 4.43 11.72 1.56
C LEU A 19 3.58 11.01 0.53
N SER A 20 2.28 10.86 0.76
CA SER A 20 1.35 10.14 -0.10
C SER A 20 -0.03 10.79 -0.04
N ASP A 21 -0.93 10.45 -0.97
CA ASP A 21 -2.35 10.76 -0.85
C ASP A 21 -2.66 12.28 -0.71
N ILE A 22 -1.93 13.12 -1.47
CA ILE A 22 -2.04 14.59 -1.46
C ILE A 22 -3.18 15.10 -2.36
N HIS A 23 -3.39 14.44 -3.50
CA HIS A 23 -4.50 14.65 -4.43
C HIS A 23 -4.61 16.05 -5.07
N ILE A 24 -3.47 16.63 -5.49
CA ILE A 24 -3.44 17.97 -6.11
C ILE A 24 -3.98 17.92 -7.55
N GLY A 25 -5.07 18.65 -7.82
CA GLY A 25 -5.69 18.75 -9.15
C GLY A 25 -5.63 20.16 -9.75
N THR A 26 -6.71 20.59 -10.40
CA THR A 26 -6.85 21.92 -11.04
C THR A 26 -8.00 22.72 -10.42
N ASP A 27 -7.93 23.02 -9.12
CA ASP A 27 -8.89 23.85 -8.33
C ASP A 27 -10.39 23.62 -8.59
N VAL A 28 -10.78 22.51 -9.25
CA VAL A 28 -12.17 22.22 -9.48
C VAL A 28 -12.78 21.80 -8.15
N PRO A 29 -14.03 22.19 -7.86
CA PRO A 29 -14.62 21.96 -6.54
C PRO A 29 -14.74 20.49 -6.13
N THR A 30 -14.55 19.55 -7.06
CA THR A 30 -14.60 18.10 -6.78
C THR A 30 -13.25 17.48 -6.46
N VAL A 31 -12.13 18.17 -6.70
CA VAL A 31 -10.79 17.69 -6.35
C VAL A 31 -10.60 17.73 -4.84
N TRP A 32 -10.04 16.67 -4.25
CA TRP A 32 -9.90 16.59 -2.80
C TRP A 32 -8.96 17.66 -2.24
N PHE A 33 -7.81 17.90 -2.89
CA PHE A 33 -6.96 19.00 -2.52
C PHE A 33 -7.58 20.35 -2.91
N GLN A 34 -8.01 21.08 -1.90
CA GLN A 34 -8.38 22.50 -1.98
C GLN A 34 -7.29 23.38 -1.32
N PRO A 35 -6.65 24.31 -2.04
CA PRO A 35 -5.53 25.12 -1.52
C PRO A 35 -5.85 25.87 -0.22
N GLU A 36 -7.06 26.42 -0.10
CA GLU A 36 -7.51 27.18 1.06
C GLU A 36 -7.53 26.35 2.36
N ILE A 37 -7.60 25.03 2.24
CA ILE A 37 -7.70 24.10 3.37
C ILE A 37 -6.37 23.36 3.56
N HIS A 38 -5.78 22.81 2.50
CA HIS A 38 -4.72 21.82 2.61
C HIS A 38 -3.31 22.38 2.39
N GLN A 39 -3.15 23.45 1.60
CA GLN A 39 -1.82 23.93 1.20
C GLN A 39 -0.94 24.29 2.40
N ARG A 40 -1.53 24.80 3.49
CA ARG A 40 -0.77 25.14 4.70
C ARG A 40 -0.13 23.91 5.36
N GLY A 41 -0.80 22.77 5.36
CA GLY A 41 -0.26 21.51 5.89
C GLY A 41 0.91 21.03 5.04
N LEU A 42 0.71 20.98 3.72
CA LEU A 42 1.74 20.60 2.75
C LEU A 42 2.97 21.51 2.81
N GLU A 43 2.78 22.83 2.82
CA GLU A 43 3.85 23.81 2.96
C GLU A 43 4.65 23.57 4.24
N ARG A 44 3.97 23.25 5.33
CA ARG A 44 4.61 23.03 6.62
C ARG A 44 5.49 21.79 6.62
N VAL A 45 5.01 20.65 6.10
CA VAL A 45 5.83 19.41 6.08
C VAL A 45 7.00 19.53 5.10
N LEU A 46 6.81 20.15 3.94
CA LEU A 46 7.90 20.36 2.98
C LEU A 46 8.97 21.31 3.53
N LYS A 47 8.58 22.36 4.26
CA LYS A 47 9.54 23.24 4.96
C LYS A 47 10.26 22.51 6.09
N TRP A 48 9.56 21.66 6.83
CA TRP A 48 10.20 20.82 7.84
C TRP A 48 11.23 19.86 7.20
N VAL A 49 10.93 19.28 6.03
CA VAL A 49 11.91 18.48 5.26
C VAL A 49 13.15 19.31 4.91
N VAL A 50 12.97 20.55 4.45
CA VAL A 50 14.09 21.47 4.17
C VAL A 50 14.90 21.77 5.44
N ASP A 51 14.24 22.05 6.56
CA ASP A 51 14.89 22.34 7.84
C ASP A 51 15.63 21.12 8.40
N GLN A 52 15.16 19.91 8.11
CA GLN A 52 15.75 18.63 8.52
C GLN A 52 16.67 18.01 7.45
N ALA A 53 17.01 18.74 6.38
CA ALA A 53 17.68 18.18 5.22
C ALA A 53 19.03 17.50 5.52
N SER A 54 19.75 17.91 6.57
CA SER A 54 20.99 17.23 7.01
C SER A 54 20.74 15.81 7.53
N HIS A 55 19.53 15.50 7.99
CA HIS A 55 19.17 14.19 8.52
C HIS A 55 18.48 13.30 7.48
N ILE A 56 17.93 13.90 6.43
CA ILE A 56 17.11 13.23 5.42
C ILE A 56 17.97 12.84 4.21
N LYS A 57 18.02 11.53 3.96
CA LYS A 57 18.62 10.90 2.79
C LYS A 57 17.80 11.19 1.53
N GLU A 58 16.48 11.06 1.62
CA GLU A 58 15.57 11.13 0.47
C GLU A 58 14.14 11.51 0.90
N LEU A 59 13.46 12.30 0.06
CA LEU A 59 12.01 12.50 0.12
C LEU A 59 11.34 11.67 -0.98
N ILE A 60 10.37 10.83 -0.61
CA ILE A 60 9.58 10.05 -1.54
C ILE A 60 8.16 10.62 -1.58
N LEU A 61 7.69 10.93 -2.79
CA LEU A 61 6.32 11.29 -3.11
C LEU A 61 5.63 10.00 -3.63
N LEU A 62 4.97 9.29 -2.73
CA LEU A 62 4.42 7.95 -2.91
C LEU A 62 2.95 8.00 -3.34
N GLY A 63 2.67 8.08 -4.62
CA GLY A 63 1.35 7.88 -5.18
C GLY A 63 0.29 8.92 -4.77
N ASP A 64 -0.69 9.09 -5.65
CA ASP A 64 -1.83 9.99 -5.44
C ASP A 64 -1.39 11.41 -5.02
N VAL A 65 -0.24 11.86 -5.55
CA VAL A 65 0.32 13.19 -5.28
C VAL A 65 -0.49 14.23 -6.06
N VAL A 66 -0.86 13.87 -7.29
CA VAL A 66 -1.80 14.62 -8.11
C VAL A 66 -3.08 13.83 -8.32
N ASP A 67 -4.17 14.51 -8.65
CA ASP A 67 -5.47 13.88 -8.89
C ASP A 67 -5.91 14.03 -10.34
N LEU A 68 -6.12 12.90 -11.03
CA LEU A 68 -6.68 12.85 -12.38
C LEU A 68 -8.07 12.18 -12.41
N TRP A 69 -8.62 11.79 -11.26
CA TRP A 69 -9.82 10.96 -11.15
C TRP A 69 -11.04 11.74 -10.64
N THR A 70 -10.86 12.68 -9.72
CA THR A 70 -11.97 13.39 -9.03
C THR A 70 -12.56 14.55 -9.85
N TYR A 71 -12.81 14.27 -11.13
CA TYR A 71 -13.39 15.20 -12.11
C TYR A 71 -14.76 14.69 -12.53
N PRO A 72 -15.79 15.55 -12.68
CA PRO A 72 -17.09 15.12 -13.16
C PRO A 72 -17.01 14.40 -14.51
N MET A 73 -17.90 13.44 -14.76
CA MET A 73 -17.96 12.63 -15.98
C MET A 73 -17.94 13.47 -17.26
N ASP A 74 -18.60 14.62 -17.29
CA ASP A 74 -18.67 15.53 -18.44
C ASP A 74 -17.41 16.42 -18.63
N MET A 75 -16.45 16.35 -17.70
CA MET A 75 -15.23 17.14 -17.70
C MET A 75 -14.02 16.30 -18.11
N LYS A 76 -13.28 16.70 -19.13
CA LYS A 76 -12.00 16.06 -19.44
C LYS A 76 -11.03 16.20 -18.24
N PRO A 77 -10.41 15.11 -17.74
CA PRO A 77 -9.36 15.27 -16.73
C PRO A 77 -8.19 16.09 -17.27
N PRO A 78 -7.48 16.83 -16.39
CA PRO A 78 -6.36 17.65 -16.80
C PRO A 78 -5.16 16.79 -17.18
N THR A 79 -4.19 17.42 -17.81
CA THR A 79 -2.83 16.91 -17.94
C THR A 79 -2.00 17.30 -16.72
N PHE A 80 -0.91 16.57 -16.47
CA PHE A 80 0.03 16.92 -15.41
C PHE A 80 0.58 18.36 -15.54
N GLY A 81 0.81 18.80 -16.78
CA GLY A 81 1.25 20.18 -17.07
C GLY A 81 0.25 21.24 -16.62
N GLU A 82 -1.06 21.02 -16.83
CA GLU A 82 -2.11 21.94 -16.38
C GLU A 82 -2.18 22.02 -14.84
N ILE A 83 -1.91 20.92 -14.14
CA ILE A 83 -1.82 20.89 -12.66
C ILE A 83 -0.60 21.72 -12.18
N ILE A 84 0.57 21.54 -12.80
CA ILE A 84 1.78 22.34 -12.49
C ILE A 84 1.50 23.83 -12.71
N GLU A 85 0.87 24.19 -13.82
CA GLU A 85 0.53 25.58 -14.15
C GLU A 85 -0.48 26.19 -13.18
N THR A 86 -1.38 25.37 -12.63
CA THR A 86 -2.35 25.78 -11.61
C THR A 86 -1.67 26.03 -10.26
N HIS A 87 -0.68 25.22 -9.89
CA HIS A 87 0.00 25.27 -8.60
C HIS A 87 1.51 25.58 -8.68
N PRO A 88 1.90 26.75 -9.23
CA PRO A 88 3.32 27.11 -9.38
C PRO A 88 4.04 27.29 -8.04
N THR A 89 3.33 27.59 -6.96
CA THR A 89 3.90 27.66 -5.60
C THR A 89 4.29 26.30 -5.04
N ILE A 90 3.75 25.20 -5.58
CA ILE A 90 4.08 23.83 -5.17
C ILE A 90 5.11 23.24 -6.14
N PHE A 91 4.80 23.24 -7.44
CA PHE A 91 5.55 22.51 -8.47
C PHE A 91 6.51 23.35 -9.30
N GLY A 92 6.42 24.69 -9.25
CA GLY A 92 7.26 25.58 -10.06
C GLY A 92 8.73 25.53 -9.66
N GLU A 93 9.60 26.15 -10.47
CA GLU A 93 11.06 26.18 -10.25
C GLU A 93 11.50 26.87 -8.94
N GLN A 94 10.59 27.60 -8.31
CA GLN A 94 10.75 28.25 -6.99
C GLN A 94 9.66 27.80 -6.02
N GLY A 95 8.97 26.71 -6.33
CA GLY A 95 7.92 26.14 -5.50
C GLY A 95 8.48 25.25 -4.39
N LEU A 96 7.59 24.79 -3.51
CA LEU A 96 7.94 24.00 -2.33
C LEU A 96 8.73 22.73 -2.66
N ILE A 97 8.37 22.00 -3.73
CA ILE A 97 9.10 20.78 -4.12
C ILE A 97 10.49 21.13 -4.68
N ALA A 98 10.63 22.27 -5.36
CA ALA A 98 11.92 22.76 -5.81
C ALA A 98 12.84 23.14 -4.63
N GLU A 99 12.29 23.70 -3.56
CA GLU A 99 13.04 23.96 -2.32
C GLU A 99 13.58 22.65 -1.70
N CYS A 100 12.74 21.60 -1.63
CA CYS A 100 13.19 20.26 -1.19
C CYS A 100 14.28 19.69 -2.11
N LEU A 101 14.15 19.83 -3.43
CA LEU A 101 15.16 19.39 -4.39
C LEU A 101 16.51 20.07 -4.15
N GLU A 102 16.54 21.37 -3.87
CA GLU A 102 17.78 22.09 -3.55
C GLU A 102 18.37 21.61 -2.21
N ALA A 103 17.54 21.49 -1.17
CA ALA A 103 17.98 21.10 0.17
C ALA A 103 18.49 19.64 0.23
N LEU A 104 17.90 18.75 -0.57
CA LEU A 104 18.23 17.33 -0.62
C LEU A 104 19.17 16.97 -1.79
N GLU A 105 19.76 17.96 -2.46
CA GLU A 105 20.69 17.75 -3.59
C GLU A 105 20.09 16.85 -4.70
N GLY A 106 18.79 16.97 -4.93
CA GLY A 106 18.03 16.21 -5.93
C GLY A 106 17.48 14.86 -5.46
N ALA A 107 17.66 14.47 -4.19
CA ALA A 107 17.11 13.23 -3.65
C ALA A 107 15.60 13.34 -3.34
N VAL A 108 14.81 13.52 -4.39
CA VAL A 108 13.34 13.46 -4.36
C VAL A 108 12.86 12.49 -5.43
N THR A 109 12.07 11.49 -5.04
CA THR A 109 11.58 10.43 -5.94
C THR A 109 10.06 10.37 -5.94
N TYR A 110 9.46 10.25 -7.13
CA TYR A 110 8.02 10.13 -7.33
C TYR A 110 7.65 8.70 -7.73
N LEU A 111 6.65 8.12 -7.07
CA LEU A 111 5.99 6.89 -7.50
C LEU A 111 4.53 7.24 -7.82
N PRO A 112 3.96 6.74 -8.92
CA PRO A 112 2.54 6.91 -9.18
C PRO A 112 1.69 6.00 -8.28
N GLY A 113 0.49 6.46 -8.01
CA GLY A 113 -0.62 5.78 -7.40
C GLY A 113 -1.77 5.60 -8.38
N ASN A 114 -2.98 5.33 -7.88
CA ASN A 114 -4.12 5.13 -8.77
C ASN A 114 -4.63 6.45 -9.35
N HIS A 115 -4.74 7.52 -8.55
CA HIS A 115 -5.23 8.83 -9.00
C HIS A 115 -4.34 9.51 -10.03
N ASP A 116 -3.07 9.14 -10.08
CA ASP A 116 -2.05 9.68 -10.97
C ASP A 116 -1.32 8.61 -11.80
N MET A 117 -1.96 7.45 -12.01
CA MET A 117 -1.41 6.34 -12.83
C MET A 117 -1.09 6.73 -14.29
N GLY A 118 -1.60 7.87 -14.76
CA GLY A 118 -1.28 8.43 -16.08
C GLY A 118 0.02 9.23 -16.13
N VAL A 119 0.66 9.50 -14.98
CA VAL A 119 1.90 10.27 -14.88
C VAL A 119 3.08 9.44 -15.35
N CYS A 120 3.90 10.03 -16.22
CA CYS A 120 5.08 9.39 -16.80
C CYS A 120 6.39 10.07 -16.33
N PRO A 121 7.56 9.45 -16.58
CA PRO A 121 8.85 10.05 -16.25
C PRO A 121 9.05 11.45 -16.84
N GLU A 122 8.56 11.70 -18.05
CA GLU A 122 8.67 13.01 -18.71
C GLU A 122 7.88 14.10 -17.97
N ASP A 123 6.74 13.74 -17.40
CA ASP A 123 5.88 14.65 -16.64
C ASP A 123 6.51 14.97 -15.29
N VAL A 124 6.96 13.96 -14.53
CA VAL A 124 7.67 14.15 -13.25
C VAL A 124 8.93 14.99 -13.43
N ALA A 125 9.68 14.76 -14.50
CA ALA A 125 10.88 15.51 -14.77
C ALA A 125 10.60 17.02 -14.97
N ARG A 126 9.36 17.46 -15.25
CA ARG A 126 9.03 18.90 -15.33
C ARG A 126 9.18 19.62 -14.00
N ILE A 127 9.10 18.90 -12.88
CA ILE A 127 9.34 19.44 -11.55
C ILE A 127 10.85 19.51 -11.34
N ARG A 128 11.38 20.73 -11.41
CA ARG A 128 12.83 21.01 -11.35
C ARG A 128 13.11 22.19 -10.45
N SER A 129 14.32 22.23 -9.92
CA SER A 129 14.86 23.36 -9.17
C SER A 129 15.68 24.29 -10.07
N ALA A 130 16.00 25.49 -9.57
CA ALA A 130 16.76 26.49 -10.31
C ALA A 130 18.22 26.04 -10.60
N SER A 131 18.80 25.19 -9.74
CA SER A 131 20.12 24.60 -9.97
C SER A 131 20.11 23.41 -10.94
N GLY A 132 18.93 22.95 -11.37
CA GLY A 132 18.75 21.92 -12.38
C GLY A 132 18.53 20.51 -11.83
N HIS A 133 18.41 20.32 -10.52
CA HIS A 133 17.90 19.06 -9.98
C HIS A 133 16.45 18.86 -10.40
N SER A 134 16.07 17.62 -10.73
CA SER A 134 14.69 17.25 -11.07
C SER A 134 14.25 16.05 -10.26
N VAL A 135 12.95 15.94 -9.99
CA VAL A 135 12.38 14.78 -9.30
C VAL A 135 12.66 13.51 -10.11
N GLY A 136 13.10 12.45 -9.43
CA GLY A 136 13.31 11.11 -9.99
C GLY A 136 11.99 10.35 -10.13
N PHE A 137 11.92 9.39 -11.05
CA PHE A 137 10.76 8.52 -11.23
C PHE A 137 11.08 7.10 -10.73
N GLY A 138 10.38 6.66 -9.69
CA GLY A 138 10.58 5.36 -9.02
C GLY A 138 9.81 4.19 -9.65
N GLY A 139 8.81 4.47 -10.50
CA GLY A 139 7.88 3.45 -10.99
C GLY A 139 6.93 2.94 -9.90
N ASP A 140 6.30 1.80 -10.16
CA ASP A 140 5.25 1.24 -9.28
C ASP A 140 5.80 0.60 -7.98
N LEU A 141 7.06 0.13 -8.03
CA LEU A 141 7.74 -0.54 -6.93
C LEU A 141 9.14 0.02 -6.80
N TYR A 142 9.41 0.70 -5.68
CA TYR A 142 10.69 1.32 -5.40
C TYR A 142 11.39 0.68 -4.20
N ARG A 143 12.72 0.62 -4.27
CA ARG A 143 13.56 -0.02 -3.27
C ARG A 143 14.74 0.89 -2.91
N PRO A 144 14.56 1.82 -1.96
CA PRO A 144 15.61 2.77 -1.58
C PRO A 144 16.79 2.10 -0.84
N THR A 145 16.55 0.95 -0.19
CA THR A 145 17.57 0.05 0.36
C THR A 145 17.13 -1.40 0.18
N LYS A 146 18.00 -2.40 0.43
CA LYS A 146 17.59 -3.81 0.24
C LYS A 146 16.42 -4.19 1.17
N GLU A 147 16.37 -3.59 2.36
CA GLU A 147 15.42 -3.86 3.44
C GLU A 147 14.08 -3.13 3.28
N VAL A 148 14.03 -2.02 2.55
CA VAL A 148 12.84 -1.15 2.45
C VAL A 148 12.20 -1.27 1.09
N LEU A 149 10.91 -1.60 1.07
CA LEU A 149 10.05 -1.59 -0.10
C LEU A 149 9.05 -0.44 -0.01
N VAL A 150 8.85 0.27 -1.11
CA VAL A 150 7.88 1.37 -1.19
C VAL A 150 7.02 1.17 -2.44
N GLU A 151 5.70 1.10 -2.26
CA GLU A 151 4.73 0.99 -3.36
C GLU A 151 3.38 1.58 -2.94
N HIS A 152 2.58 2.03 -3.90
CA HIS A 152 1.24 2.50 -3.57
C HIS A 152 0.27 1.32 -3.42
N GLY A 153 -0.54 1.31 -2.36
CA GLY A 153 -1.36 0.15 -1.98
C GLY A 153 -2.40 -0.29 -3.02
N HIS A 154 -2.72 0.56 -4.00
CA HIS A 154 -3.76 0.32 -4.99
C HIS A 154 -3.59 -0.97 -5.81
N HIS A 155 -2.36 -1.42 -6.07
CA HIS A 155 -2.08 -2.68 -6.77
C HIS A 155 -2.67 -3.91 -6.06
N HIS A 156 -2.89 -3.80 -4.75
CA HIS A 156 -3.39 -4.87 -3.88
C HIS A 156 -4.90 -4.80 -3.64
N THR A 157 -5.59 -3.94 -4.38
CA THR A 157 -7.03 -3.74 -4.27
C THR A 157 -7.74 -4.18 -5.55
N LEU A 158 -8.99 -4.62 -5.44
CA LEU A 158 -9.73 -5.16 -6.57
C LEU A 158 -10.24 -4.05 -7.52
N PHE A 159 -10.70 -2.93 -6.96
CA PHE A 159 -11.34 -1.86 -7.73
C PHE A 159 -10.37 -0.80 -8.20
N ASN A 160 -9.22 -0.63 -7.55
CA ASN A 160 -8.22 0.38 -7.91
C ASN A 160 -6.94 -0.19 -8.54
N SER A 161 -6.72 -1.50 -8.53
CA SER A 161 -5.58 -2.11 -9.24
C SER A 161 -5.72 -1.96 -10.77
N PRO A 162 -4.62 -1.66 -11.50
CA PRO A 162 -4.62 -1.62 -12.96
C PRO A 162 -5.27 -2.85 -13.58
N TYR A 163 -6.17 -2.62 -14.55
CA TYR A 163 -6.90 -3.69 -15.22
C TYR A 163 -6.51 -3.76 -16.70
N PRO A 164 -5.77 -4.80 -17.13
CA PRO A 164 -5.14 -4.81 -18.44
C PRO A 164 -6.15 -5.05 -19.57
N ASN A 165 -5.74 -4.70 -20.79
CA ASN A 165 -6.45 -4.99 -22.04
C ASN A 165 -7.83 -4.35 -22.20
N THR A 166 -8.07 -3.19 -21.56
CA THR A 166 -9.26 -2.39 -21.88
C THR A 166 -8.99 -1.45 -23.05
N ARG A 167 -10.07 -0.94 -23.65
CA ARG A 167 -9.97 0.12 -24.67
C ARG A 167 -9.56 1.48 -24.10
N TRP A 168 -9.51 1.62 -22.78
CA TRP A 168 -9.11 2.84 -22.07
C TRP A 168 -7.72 2.72 -21.44
N GLY A 169 -6.90 1.76 -21.90
CA GLY A 169 -5.61 1.43 -21.29
C GLY A 169 -5.78 0.52 -20.07
N GLU A 170 -5.02 0.78 -19.01
CA GLU A 170 -5.03 -0.03 -17.78
C GLU A 170 -5.91 0.58 -16.68
N LEU A 171 -6.77 1.55 -17.01
CA LEU A 171 -7.65 2.19 -16.05
C LEU A 171 -8.46 1.14 -15.27
N PRO A 172 -8.57 1.27 -13.95
CA PRO A 172 -9.35 0.35 -13.14
C PRO A 172 -10.81 0.80 -13.06
N ILE A 173 -11.71 -0.07 -12.58
CA ILE A 173 -13.13 0.28 -12.43
C ILE A 173 -13.34 1.46 -11.47
N GLY A 174 -12.45 1.61 -10.48
CA GLY A 174 -12.41 2.70 -9.49
C GLY A 174 -12.31 4.08 -10.13
N TYR A 175 -11.65 4.21 -11.29
CA TYR A 175 -11.62 5.46 -12.06
C TYR A 175 -13.05 5.89 -12.42
N PHE A 176 -13.82 5.00 -13.05
CA PHE A 176 -15.18 5.33 -13.50
C PHE A 176 -16.16 5.54 -12.34
N ILE A 177 -15.97 4.79 -11.26
CA ILE A 177 -16.72 4.99 -10.01
C ILE A 177 -16.44 6.41 -9.47
N THR A 178 -15.18 6.80 -9.32
CA THR A 178 -14.78 8.11 -8.80
C THR A 178 -15.32 9.25 -9.66
N ARG A 179 -15.32 9.09 -10.98
CA ARG A 179 -15.91 10.05 -11.94
C ARG A 179 -17.43 10.20 -11.74
N ALA A 180 -18.15 9.10 -11.55
CA ALA A 180 -19.58 9.11 -11.25
C ALA A 180 -19.89 9.81 -9.93
N VAL A 181 -19.10 9.54 -8.89
CA VAL A 181 -19.24 10.18 -7.57
C VAL A 181 -18.91 11.68 -7.65
N SER A 182 -17.91 12.06 -8.44
CA SER A 182 -17.56 13.46 -8.70
C SER A 182 -18.70 14.20 -9.39
N THR A 183 -19.37 13.60 -10.38
CA THR A 183 -20.57 14.19 -11.00
C THR A 183 -21.69 14.39 -10.00
N ALA A 184 -22.02 13.38 -9.19
CA ALA A 184 -23.05 13.52 -8.18
C ALA A 184 -22.70 14.56 -7.13
N THR A 185 -21.44 14.64 -6.74
CA THR A 185 -20.97 15.66 -5.81
C THR A 185 -21.06 17.07 -6.40
N GLN A 186 -20.62 17.27 -7.64
CA GLN A 186 -20.76 18.55 -8.32
C GLN A 186 -22.22 19.03 -8.38
N ARG A 187 -23.20 18.13 -8.51
CA ARG A 187 -24.63 18.46 -8.55
C ARG A 187 -25.21 18.87 -7.19
N ARG A 188 -24.58 18.47 -6.08
CA ARG A 188 -25.03 18.79 -4.70
C ARG A 188 -24.27 19.96 -4.07
N LEU A 189 -23.11 20.34 -4.62
CA LEU A 189 -22.34 21.47 -4.11
C LEU A 189 -23.10 22.78 -4.27
N GLU A 190 -23.17 23.56 -3.20
CA GLU A 190 -23.68 24.92 -3.25
C GLU A 190 -22.65 25.87 -3.90
N PRO A 191 -23.06 27.01 -4.47
CA PRO A 191 -22.13 27.96 -5.08
C PRO A 191 -21.03 28.42 -4.10
N GLY A 192 -19.77 28.23 -4.48
CA GLY A 192 -18.60 28.56 -3.66
C GLY A 192 -18.19 27.48 -2.65
N GLN A 193 -18.88 26.33 -2.65
CA GLN A 193 -18.51 25.16 -1.87
C GLN A 193 -17.62 24.21 -2.69
N SER A 194 -16.76 23.47 -2.00
CA SER A 194 -15.94 22.38 -2.53
C SER A 194 -16.24 21.05 -1.81
N VAL A 195 -15.70 19.94 -2.31
CA VAL A 195 -15.72 18.64 -1.61
C VAL A 195 -15.12 18.75 -0.21
N ALA A 196 -14.09 19.56 -0.02
CA ALA A 196 -13.44 19.67 1.28
C ALA A 196 -14.34 20.31 2.37
N ASP A 197 -15.48 20.91 2.00
CA ASP A 197 -16.49 21.41 2.94
C ASP A 197 -17.50 20.34 3.39
N LEU A 198 -17.39 19.12 2.88
CA LEU A 198 -18.31 18.02 3.12
C LEU A 198 -17.61 16.94 3.95
N PRO A 199 -18.31 16.27 4.89
CA PRO A 199 -17.70 15.21 5.68
C PRO A 199 -17.33 14.01 4.81
N GLU A 200 -16.34 13.25 5.26
CA GLU A 200 -15.86 11.99 4.67
C GLU A 200 -15.35 12.15 3.23
N GLN A 201 -14.97 13.37 2.82
CA GLN A 201 -14.26 13.56 1.54
C GLN A 201 -12.76 13.35 1.76
N GLY A 202 -12.09 12.68 0.82
CA GLY A 202 -10.72 12.18 1.02
C GLY A 202 -10.64 10.84 1.76
N ALA A 203 -11.78 10.18 2.05
CA ALA A 203 -11.87 8.79 2.52
C ALA A 203 -13.06 8.09 1.84
N PRO A 204 -12.82 7.17 0.91
CA PRO A 204 -13.39 7.17 -0.46
C PRO A 204 -14.68 8.00 -0.65
N ASN A 205 -14.51 9.27 -1.02
CA ASN A 205 -15.55 10.19 -1.53
C ASN A 205 -16.86 10.30 -0.71
N GLY A 206 -16.88 9.91 0.56
CA GLY A 206 -18.08 9.93 1.41
C GLY A 206 -19.16 8.92 1.00
N ILE A 207 -18.78 7.90 0.22
CA ILE A 207 -19.64 6.75 -0.07
C ILE A 207 -19.13 5.57 0.75
N ASP A 208 -19.91 5.17 1.74
CA ASP A 208 -19.63 3.99 2.56
C ASP A 208 -19.85 2.69 1.76
N LEU A 209 -18.80 2.25 1.07
CA LEU A 209 -18.78 0.97 0.39
C LEU A 209 -18.64 -0.20 1.38
N SER A 210 -18.26 0.03 2.65
CA SER A 210 -18.15 -1.06 3.65
C SER A 210 -19.50 -1.75 3.87
N SER A 211 -20.61 -1.05 3.66
CA SER A 211 -21.96 -1.60 3.63
C SER A 211 -22.13 -2.75 2.62
N LEU A 212 -21.36 -2.76 1.53
CA LEU A 212 -21.30 -3.84 0.55
C LEU A 212 -20.54 -5.07 1.06
N GLY A 213 -19.64 -4.93 2.05
CA GLY A 213 -18.81 -6.01 2.58
C GLY A 213 -19.63 -7.21 3.05
N SER A 214 -20.75 -6.94 3.74
CA SER A 214 -21.68 -7.99 4.17
C SER A 214 -22.32 -8.74 3.00
N ALA A 215 -22.57 -8.04 1.88
CA ALA A 215 -23.17 -8.59 0.68
C ALA A 215 -22.18 -9.42 -0.14
N LEU A 216 -20.88 -9.09 -0.14
CA LEU A 216 -19.84 -9.81 -0.91
C LEU A 216 -19.79 -11.31 -0.60
N SER A 217 -20.08 -11.69 0.65
CA SER A 217 -20.13 -13.09 1.10
C SER A 217 -21.18 -13.96 0.38
N GLY A 218 -22.19 -13.35 -0.21
CA GLY A 218 -23.31 -14.02 -0.89
C GLY A 218 -23.42 -13.75 -2.40
N ILE A 219 -22.56 -12.88 -2.95
CA ILE A 219 -22.60 -12.49 -4.36
C ILE A 219 -21.75 -13.48 -5.19
N PRO A 220 -22.28 -14.02 -6.30
CA PRO A 220 -21.46 -14.76 -7.25
C PRO A 220 -20.27 -13.91 -7.72
N SER A 221 -19.07 -14.48 -7.73
CA SER A 221 -17.83 -13.79 -8.12
C SER A 221 -17.94 -12.99 -9.43
N ALA A 222 -18.64 -13.53 -10.43
CA ALA A 222 -18.85 -12.91 -11.74
C ALA A 222 -19.79 -11.68 -11.74
N SER A 223 -20.37 -11.30 -10.59
CA SER A 223 -21.28 -10.16 -10.49
C SER A 223 -20.77 -9.00 -9.64
N ILE A 224 -19.54 -9.08 -9.12
CA ILE A 224 -19.06 -8.08 -8.16
C ILE A 224 -18.97 -6.66 -8.75
N ALA A 225 -18.39 -6.54 -9.95
CA ALA A 225 -18.28 -5.28 -10.68
C ALA A 225 -19.67 -4.72 -11.02
N ALA A 226 -20.60 -5.59 -11.41
CA ALA A 226 -21.97 -5.20 -11.65
C ALA A 226 -22.66 -4.71 -10.37
N THR A 227 -22.47 -5.39 -9.23
CA THR A 227 -23.07 -5.00 -7.96
C THR A 227 -22.56 -3.66 -7.47
N VAL A 228 -21.24 -3.41 -7.52
CA VAL A 228 -20.69 -2.11 -7.11
C VAL A 228 -21.20 -0.99 -8.04
N LEU A 229 -21.25 -1.20 -9.35
CA LEU A 229 -21.80 -0.19 -10.26
C LEU A 229 -23.31 0.04 -10.07
N ASP A 230 -24.09 -1.02 -9.83
CA ASP A 230 -25.52 -0.90 -9.50
C ASP A 230 -25.72 -0.06 -8.22
N PHE A 231 -24.89 -0.29 -7.20
CA PHE A 231 -24.88 0.51 -5.96
C PHE A 231 -24.47 1.97 -6.21
N ILE A 232 -23.42 2.21 -7.00
CA ILE A 232 -22.96 3.56 -7.35
C ILE A 232 -24.03 4.31 -8.13
N VAL A 233 -24.62 3.74 -9.16
CA VAL A 233 -25.72 4.39 -9.90
C VAL A 233 -26.91 4.67 -8.99
N GLY A 234 -27.26 3.74 -8.10
CA GLY A 234 -28.36 3.90 -7.14
C GLY A 234 -28.11 5.01 -6.11
N SER A 235 -26.88 5.15 -5.61
CA SER A 235 -26.51 6.13 -4.58
C SER A 235 -26.23 7.53 -5.15
N THR A 236 -25.66 7.61 -6.34
CA THR A 236 -25.26 8.88 -6.98
C THR A 236 -26.36 9.48 -7.87
N GLY A 237 -27.29 8.66 -8.35
CA GLY A 237 -28.34 9.08 -9.29
C GLY A 237 -27.83 9.44 -10.69
N VAL A 238 -26.59 9.12 -11.03
CA VAL A 238 -26.07 9.30 -12.40
C VAL A 238 -26.70 8.29 -13.37
N GLY A 239 -26.82 8.67 -14.63
CA GLY A 239 -27.41 7.79 -15.65
C GLY A 239 -26.42 6.72 -16.13
N TRP A 240 -26.91 5.50 -16.39
CA TRP A 240 -26.11 4.44 -17.02
C TRP A 240 -25.54 4.83 -18.39
N ASP A 241 -26.26 5.70 -19.10
CA ASP A 241 -25.96 6.14 -20.46
C ASP A 241 -25.48 7.60 -20.50
N GLU A 242 -25.18 8.20 -19.35
CA GLU A 242 -24.53 9.51 -19.28
C GLU A 242 -23.09 9.39 -19.79
N GLU A 243 -22.65 10.35 -20.59
CA GLU A 243 -21.33 10.33 -21.21
C GLU A 243 -20.23 10.64 -20.19
N ILE A 244 -19.17 9.83 -20.24
CA ILE A 244 -17.92 10.02 -19.52
C ILE A 244 -16.86 10.43 -20.54
N VAL A 245 -16.36 11.66 -20.42
CA VAL A 245 -15.31 12.23 -21.27
C VAL A 245 -13.94 11.71 -20.81
N MET A 246 -13.26 11.01 -21.72
CA MET A 246 -11.93 10.42 -21.48
C MET A 246 -10.81 11.41 -21.80
N VAL A 247 -9.58 11.09 -21.35
CA VAL A 247 -8.40 11.98 -21.53
C VAL A 247 -8.02 12.21 -23.00
N ASP A 248 -8.37 11.29 -23.89
CA ASP A 248 -8.16 11.38 -25.33
C ASP A 248 -9.32 12.08 -26.08
N ASN A 249 -10.30 12.61 -25.34
CA ASN A 249 -11.58 13.18 -25.80
C ASN A 249 -12.55 12.17 -26.43
N THR A 250 -12.29 10.86 -26.32
CA THR A 250 -13.35 9.88 -26.58
C THR A 250 -14.36 9.89 -25.43
N THR A 251 -15.51 9.23 -25.64
CA THR A 251 -16.52 9.08 -24.59
C THR A 251 -16.82 7.62 -24.32
N THR A 252 -17.31 7.35 -23.12
CA THR A 252 -17.89 6.06 -22.75
C THR A 252 -19.05 6.24 -21.77
N THR A 253 -19.65 5.16 -21.27
CA THR A 253 -20.73 5.20 -20.28
C THR A 253 -20.53 4.12 -19.21
N LEU A 254 -21.18 4.27 -18.06
CA LEU A 254 -21.16 3.24 -17.00
C LEU A 254 -21.71 1.89 -17.49
N ARG A 255 -22.60 1.90 -18.49
CA ARG A 255 -23.11 0.65 -19.10
C ARG A 255 -21.98 -0.12 -19.79
N GLU A 256 -21.15 0.57 -20.55
CA GLU A 256 -20.02 -0.07 -21.25
C GLU A 256 -18.91 -0.47 -20.28
N VAL A 257 -18.65 0.36 -19.25
CA VAL A 257 -17.76 0.02 -18.13
C VAL A 257 -18.21 -1.30 -17.50
N ARG A 258 -19.50 -1.44 -17.18
CA ARG A 258 -20.03 -2.69 -16.62
C ARG A 258 -19.71 -3.91 -17.48
N GLU A 259 -19.79 -3.80 -18.79
CA GLU A 259 -19.50 -4.90 -19.72
C GLU A 259 -18.00 -5.27 -19.73
N VAL A 260 -17.11 -4.27 -19.69
CA VAL A 260 -15.66 -4.49 -19.72
C VAL A 260 -15.13 -5.14 -18.44
N TYR A 261 -15.69 -4.79 -17.28
CA TYR A 261 -15.22 -5.29 -15.97
C TYR A 261 -16.01 -6.50 -15.44
N LEU A 262 -16.83 -7.17 -16.26
CA LEU A 262 -17.62 -8.34 -15.81
C LEU A 262 -16.76 -9.42 -15.14
N ASP A 263 -15.57 -9.67 -15.68
CA ASP A 263 -14.67 -10.72 -15.20
C ASP A 263 -13.63 -10.24 -14.17
N LEU A 264 -13.74 -8.99 -13.69
CA LEU A 264 -12.76 -8.35 -12.80
C LEU A 264 -12.31 -9.26 -11.64
N TRP A 265 -13.27 -9.85 -10.93
CA TRP A 265 -12.99 -10.75 -9.80
C TRP A 265 -12.10 -11.93 -10.20
N SER A 266 -12.48 -12.62 -11.28
CA SER A 266 -11.81 -13.84 -11.72
C SER A 266 -10.45 -13.52 -12.33
N ALA A 267 -10.37 -12.45 -13.12
CA ALA A 267 -9.14 -11.97 -13.72
C ALA A 267 -8.11 -11.59 -12.67
N TYR A 268 -8.51 -10.81 -11.64
CA TYR A 268 -7.63 -10.45 -10.53
C TYR A 268 -7.13 -11.69 -9.78
N GLY A 269 -8.03 -12.62 -9.44
CA GLY A 269 -7.67 -13.82 -8.69
C GLY A 269 -6.71 -14.74 -9.46
N VAL A 270 -6.89 -14.86 -10.77
CA VAL A 270 -5.97 -15.62 -11.64
C VAL A 270 -4.61 -14.95 -11.71
N ALA A 271 -4.55 -13.62 -11.82
CA ALA A 271 -3.30 -12.87 -11.92
C ALA A 271 -2.50 -12.88 -10.60
N ASN A 272 -3.18 -12.81 -9.45
CA ASN A 272 -2.52 -12.55 -8.16
C ASN A 272 -2.47 -13.75 -7.19
N GLY A 273 -3.31 -14.78 -7.38
CA GLY A 273 -3.35 -15.96 -6.50
C GLY A 273 -3.20 -17.30 -7.22
N GLY A 274 -3.86 -17.48 -8.37
CA GLY A 274 -3.86 -18.73 -9.13
C GLY A 274 -4.60 -19.89 -8.43
N GLY A 275 -4.92 -20.93 -9.21
CA GLY A 275 -5.48 -22.20 -8.71
C GLY A 275 -6.71 -22.05 -7.80
N THR A 276 -6.71 -22.76 -6.67
CA THR A 276 -7.77 -22.72 -5.66
C THR A 276 -7.69 -21.47 -4.75
N PHE A 277 -6.60 -20.71 -4.83
CA PHE A 277 -6.34 -19.53 -3.99
C PHE A 277 -6.87 -18.22 -4.60
N ALA A 278 -7.12 -18.22 -5.90
CA ALA A 278 -7.63 -17.07 -6.67
C ALA A 278 -8.82 -16.36 -6.00
N HIS A 279 -9.86 -17.11 -5.59
CA HIS A 279 -11.04 -16.52 -4.95
C HIS A 279 -10.72 -15.82 -3.63
N ALA A 280 -9.84 -16.40 -2.82
CA ALA A 280 -9.50 -15.85 -1.51
C ALA A 280 -8.65 -14.58 -1.66
N VAL A 281 -7.82 -14.49 -2.69
CA VAL A 281 -7.04 -13.28 -3.01
C VAL A 281 -7.96 -12.16 -3.51
N SER A 282 -8.88 -12.44 -4.44
CA SER A 282 -9.84 -11.43 -4.90
C SER A 282 -10.75 -10.93 -3.77
N TYR A 283 -11.13 -11.80 -2.83
CA TYR A 283 -11.88 -11.39 -1.65
C TYR A 283 -11.08 -10.43 -0.76
N ARG A 284 -9.82 -10.75 -0.47
CA ARG A 284 -8.94 -9.86 0.31
C ARG A 284 -8.75 -8.51 -0.38
N ALA A 285 -8.51 -8.51 -1.69
CA ALA A 285 -8.35 -7.29 -2.48
C ALA A 285 -9.63 -6.44 -2.48
N ALA A 286 -10.81 -7.06 -2.58
CA ALA A 286 -12.07 -6.34 -2.47
C ALA A 286 -12.26 -5.74 -1.07
N MET A 287 -11.95 -6.49 -0.02
CA MET A 287 -12.02 -5.95 1.36
C MET A 287 -11.02 -4.81 1.58
N ALA A 288 -9.84 -4.87 0.97
CA ALA A 288 -8.87 -3.79 0.99
C ALA A 288 -9.41 -2.49 0.37
N ASP A 289 -10.20 -2.55 -0.72
CA ASP A 289 -10.91 -1.37 -1.23
C ASP A 289 -12.00 -0.86 -0.27
N LEU A 290 -12.71 -1.78 0.39
CA LEU A 290 -13.92 -1.44 1.14
C LEU A 290 -13.64 -0.82 2.50
N ASP A 291 -12.62 -1.31 3.21
CA ASP A 291 -12.31 -0.89 4.56
C ASP A 291 -10.80 -0.90 4.91
N GLY A 292 -9.93 -1.08 3.91
CA GLY A 292 -8.48 -1.16 4.10
C GLY A 292 -7.99 -2.49 4.70
N SER A 293 -8.90 -3.41 5.08
CA SER A 293 -8.51 -4.72 5.60
C SER A 293 -7.65 -5.48 4.60
N TYR A 294 -6.74 -6.30 5.11
CA TYR A 294 -5.83 -7.13 4.32
C TYR A 294 -4.74 -6.39 3.52
N LEU A 295 -4.64 -5.06 3.53
CA LEU A 295 -3.41 -4.45 2.98
C LEU A 295 -2.16 -4.91 3.73
N GLY A 296 -2.22 -5.08 5.06
CA GLY A 296 -1.13 -5.69 5.83
C GLY A 296 -0.80 -7.13 5.39
N TRP A 297 -1.80 -7.91 4.97
CA TRP A 297 -1.60 -9.24 4.39
C TRP A 297 -0.82 -9.17 3.07
N PHE A 298 -1.19 -8.22 2.19
CA PHE A 298 -0.51 -8.02 0.92
C PHE A 298 0.90 -7.46 1.12
N ALA A 299 1.09 -6.50 2.03
CA ALA A 299 2.39 -5.95 2.39
C ALA A 299 3.34 -7.06 2.86
N GLN A 300 2.91 -7.92 3.78
CA GLN A 300 3.71 -9.07 4.21
C GLN A 300 4.02 -10.01 3.05
N ARG A 301 3.02 -10.38 2.24
CA ARG A 301 3.26 -11.25 1.08
C ARG A 301 4.32 -10.65 0.15
N ARG A 302 4.24 -9.34 -0.10
CA ARG A 302 5.18 -8.62 -0.94
C ARG A 302 6.58 -8.62 -0.34
N ALA A 303 6.72 -8.29 0.93
CA ALA A 303 7.99 -8.31 1.63
C ALA A 303 8.69 -9.68 1.56
N LEU A 304 7.95 -10.78 1.76
CA LEU A 304 8.49 -12.13 1.69
C LEU A 304 8.93 -12.53 0.27
N LEU A 305 8.18 -12.14 -0.77
CA LEU A 305 8.55 -12.35 -2.17
C LEU A 305 9.80 -11.56 -2.56
N GLU A 306 9.92 -10.36 -2.00
CA GLU A 306 10.91 -9.36 -2.35
C GLU A 306 12.14 -9.36 -1.41
N GLY A 307 12.14 -10.17 -0.36
CA GLY A 307 13.20 -10.20 0.65
C GLY A 307 13.39 -8.86 1.36
N ALA A 308 12.29 -8.16 1.66
CA ALA A 308 12.29 -6.89 2.39
C ALA A 308 11.88 -7.09 3.86
N GLU A 309 12.31 -6.18 4.73
CA GLU A 309 11.95 -6.14 6.15
C GLU A 309 10.83 -5.15 6.45
N LEU A 310 10.74 -4.09 5.65
CA LEU A 310 9.75 -3.03 5.80
C LEU A 310 9.05 -2.77 4.47
N VAL A 311 7.73 -2.63 4.53
CA VAL A 311 6.92 -2.11 3.41
C VAL A 311 6.22 -0.83 3.82
N VAL A 312 6.40 0.22 3.02
CA VAL A 312 5.71 1.51 3.17
C VAL A 312 4.68 1.66 2.05
N MET A 313 3.43 1.94 2.41
CA MET A 313 2.33 2.19 1.46
C MET A 313 1.57 3.49 1.78
N GLY A 314 0.78 3.97 0.81
CA GLY A 314 -0.35 4.89 1.01
C GLY A 314 -1.69 4.21 0.72
N HIS A 315 -2.62 4.92 0.07
CA HIS A 315 -3.84 4.46 -0.62
C HIS A 315 -5.12 4.37 0.20
N THR A 316 -5.07 3.82 1.42
CA THR A 316 -6.32 3.65 2.22
C THR A 316 -6.76 4.93 2.91
N HIS A 317 -5.90 5.94 2.83
CA HIS A 317 -5.95 7.14 3.65
C HIS A 317 -5.96 6.87 5.15
N THR A 318 -5.83 5.63 5.64
CA THR A 318 -5.84 5.33 7.07
C THR A 318 -4.41 5.07 7.54
N PRO A 319 -3.87 5.83 8.51
CA PRO A 319 -2.52 5.59 8.99
C PRO A 319 -2.43 4.24 9.70
N VAL A 320 -1.40 3.47 9.36
CA VAL A 320 -1.07 2.18 9.99
C VAL A 320 0.36 2.24 10.49
N GLY A 321 0.56 1.91 11.77
CA GLY A 321 1.87 2.04 12.42
C GLY A 321 2.71 0.78 12.44
N SER A 322 2.09 -0.39 12.26
CA SER A 322 2.79 -1.69 12.28
C SER A 322 1.88 -2.83 11.81
N LEU A 323 2.42 -4.06 11.83
CA LEU A 323 1.68 -5.30 11.58
C LEU A 323 1.58 -6.14 12.86
N GLU A 324 0.37 -6.40 13.35
CA GLU A 324 0.12 -7.28 14.50
C GLU A 324 0.58 -8.69 14.16
N ASP A 325 1.52 -9.22 14.94
CA ASP A 325 2.10 -10.56 14.80
C ASP A 325 2.72 -10.85 13.41
N GLY A 326 3.12 -9.79 12.69
CA GLY A 326 3.74 -9.89 11.37
C GLY A 326 5.14 -10.52 11.40
N PHE A 327 5.52 -11.14 10.28
CA PHE A 327 6.91 -11.55 10.05
C PHE A 327 7.81 -10.38 9.66
N VAL A 328 7.23 -9.32 9.11
CA VAL A 328 7.88 -8.09 8.61
C VAL A 328 7.16 -6.86 9.16
N GLU A 329 7.77 -5.69 9.02
CA GLU A 329 7.16 -4.40 9.36
C GLU A 329 6.35 -3.82 8.19
N TYR A 330 5.27 -3.12 8.53
CA TYR A 330 4.39 -2.46 7.57
C TYR A 330 3.87 -1.15 8.14
N VAL A 331 3.97 -0.08 7.36
CA VAL A 331 3.35 1.21 7.67
C VAL A 331 2.53 1.74 6.49
N ASN A 332 1.44 2.42 6.81
CA ASN A 332 0.63 3.17 5.87
C ASN A 332 0.65 4.66 6.25
N SER A 333 0.98 5.54 5.31
CA SER A 333 1.10 6.98 5.56
C SER A 333 -0.20 7.65 5.95
N GLY A 334 -1.36 7.13 5.55
CA GLY A 334 -2.66 7.72 5.87
C GLY A 334 -3.03 8.93 5.00
N TYR A 335 -3.58 9.97 5.60
CA TYR A 335 -4.15 11.14 4.92
C TYR A 335 -3.11 12.22 4.63
N ASP A 336 -3.19 12.96 3.52
CA ASP A 336 -2.59 14.31 3.44
C ASP A 336 -3.64 15.41 3.12
N CYS A 337 -4.83 15.03 2.65
CA CYS A 337 -5.92 15.96 2.33
C CYS A 337 -7.28 15.68 3.05
N PRO A 338 -7.34 15.60 4.40
CA PRO A 338 -8.61 15.36 5.10
C PRO A 338 -9.56 16.56 4.97
N SER A 339 -10.87 16.31 4.80
CA SER A 339 -11.87 17.38 4.68
C SER A 339 -11.98 18.26 5.93
N LEU A 340 -12.50 19.48 5.79
CA LEU A 340 -12.64 20.44 6.89
C LEU A 340 -13.51 19.89 8.04
N PRO A 341 -14.67 19.24 7.80
CA PRO A 341 -15.44 18.60 8.87
C PRO A 341 -14.66 17.48 9.56
N ASP A 342 -13.85 16.72 8.83
CA ASP A 342 -13.10 15.60 9.40
C ASP A 342 -11.91 16.06 10.25
N GLN A 343 -11.27 17.17 9.86
CA GLN A 343 -10.27 17.85 10.68
C GLN A 343 -10.82 18.39 12.01
N GLN A 344 -12.15 18.59 12.08
CA GLN A 344 -12.85 19.20 13.21
C GLN A 344 -13.67 18.20 14.04
N ARG A 345 -13.56 16.89 13.78
CA ARG A 345 -14.24 15.87 14.58
C ARG A 345 -13.85 15.97 16.06
N ASP A 346 -14.84 15.85 16.94
CA ASP A 346 -14.64 15.99 18.39
C ASP A 346 -13.92 14.79 19.01
N ASP A 347 -14.12 13.59 18.45
CA ASP A 347 -13.64 12.31 18.97
C ASP A 347 -12.34 11.85 18.31
N ASP A 348 -12.22 12.02 17.00
CA ASP A 348 -11.06 11.60 16.21
C ASP A 348 -10.78 12.58 15.05
N PRO A 349 -10.20 13.76 15.33
CA PRO A 349 -9.89 14.75 14.30
C PRO A 349 -8.82 14.22 13.35
N GLN A 350 -9.17 14.09 12.08
CA GLN A 350 -8.24 13.67 11.05
C GLN A 350 -7.20 14.78 10.80
N ARG A 351 -5.95 14.38 10.62
CA ARG A 351 -4.85 15.29 10.28
C ARG A 351 -4.02 14.67 9.18
N ALA A 352 -3.34 15.54 8.45
CA ALA A 352 -2.34 15.11 7.49
C ALA A 352 -1.22 14.35 8.22
N THR A 353 -0.82 13.22 7.66
CA THR A 353 0.14 12.25 8.18
C THR A 353 1.14 11.86 7.09
N PHE A 354 2.30 11.40 7.51
CA PHE A 354 3.38 10.98 6.63
C PHE A 354 4.23 9.92 7.32
N VAL A 355 5.15 9.28 6.60
CA VAL A 355 6.06 8.28 7.19
C VAL A 355 7.47 8.83 7.28
N VAL A 356 8.13 8.56 8.41
CA VAL A 356 9.57 8.69 8.56
C VAL A 356 10.15 7.30 8.76
N VAL A 357 11.04 6.90 7.85
CA VAL A 357 11.82 5.66 7.96
C VAL A 357 13.20 6.00 8.47
N ASP A 358 13.62 5.33 9.53
CA ASP A 358 14.95 5.39 10.09
C ASP A 358 15.78 4.20 9.59
N LEU A 359 16.84 4.49 8.81
CA LEU A 359 17.74 3.47 8.25
C LEU A 359 18.91 3.13 9.19
N GLU A 360 18.67 2.97 10.49
CA GLU A 360 19.75 2.56 11.40
C GLU A 360 20.39 1.25 10.90
N PRO A 361 21.74 1.15 10.84
CA PRO A 361 22.39 -0.02 10.24
C PRO A 361 22.05 -1.37 10.89
N GLU A 362 21.57 -1.33 12.13
CA GLU A 362 21.27 -2.52 12.94
C GLU A 362 19.76 -2.86 12.93
N CYS A 363 18.89 -1.90 12.62
CA CYS A 363 17.44 -2.08 12.60
C CYS A 363 16.80 -0.96 11.77
N VAL A 364 16.14 -1.32 10.67
CA VAL A 364 15.26 -0.36 9.99
C VAL A 364 13.98 -0.22 10.80
N ASP A 365 13.59 1.01 11.09
CA ASP A 365 12.36 1.35 11.81
C ASP A 365 11.55 2.37 11.01
N ALA A 366 10.23 2.39 11.22
CA ALA A 366 9.37 3.36 10.57
C ALA A 366 8.23 3.80 11.47
N GLU A 367 7.98 5.10 11.49
CA GLU A 367 6.91 5.72 12.26
C GLU A 367 5.99 6.50 11.34
N VAL A 368 4.70 6.47 11.63
CA VAL A 368 3.76 7.46 11.10
C VAL A 368 3.89 8.73 11.91
N TRP A 369 3.94 9.87 11.25
CA TRP A 369 4.03 11.20 11.84
C TRP A 369 2.80 12.02 11.45
N VAL A 370 2.46 13.02 12.27
CA VAL A 370 1.28 13.86 12.07
C VAL A 370 1.65 15.34 12.00
N ILE A 371 0.96 16.08 11.14
CA ILE A 371 1.08 17.53 10.99
C ILE A 371 0.02 18.21 11.89
N GLY A 372 0.35 18.37 13.16
CA GLY A 372 -0.52 18.95 14.20
C GLY A 372 -0.23 20.40 14.54
N GLU A 373 -0.33 20.79 15.81
CA GLU A 373 0.29 22.06 16.28
C GLU A 373 1.81 21.98 16.22
N VAL A 374 2.35 20.78 16.38
CA VAL A 374 3.74 20.37 16.13
C VAL A 374 3.75 19.20 15.15
N ILE A 375 4.86 19.02 14.44
CA ILE A 375 5.15 17.82 13.68
C ILE A 375 5.81 16.81 14.63
N GLU A 376 5.16 15.66 14.83
CA GLU A 376 5.61 14.63 15.77
C GLU A 376 5.12 13.21 15.39
N PRO A 377 5.73 12.15 15.93
CA PRO A 377 5.24 10.78 15.75
C PRO A 377 3.79 10.61 16.22
N LEU A 378 3.01 9.86 15.45
CA LEU A 378 1.65 9.45 15.72
C LEU A 378 1.63 7.96 16.08
N VAL A 379 1.00 7.62 17.19
CA VAL A 379 0.71 6.21 17.53
C VAL A 379 -0.48 5.75 16.67
N ALA A 380 -0.18 5.25 15.48
CA ALA A 380 -1.16 4.67 14.57
C ALA A 380 -1.53 3.23 14.96
N ALA A 381 -2.75 2.80 14.63
CA ALA A 381 -3.19 1.44 14.91
C ALA A 381 -2.42 0.42 14.07
N PRO A 382 -2.18 -0.80 14.58
CA PRO A 382 -1.59 -1.87 13.77
C PRO A 382 -2.63 -2.42 12.79
N ALA A 383 -2.16 -2.89 11.63
CA ALA A 383 -2.93 -3.74 10.75
C ALA A 383 -2.79 -5.21 11.17
N ARG A 384 -3.69 -6.07 10.68
CA ARG A 384 -3.62 -7.51 10.88
C ARG A 384 -3.32 -8.24 9.58
N VAL A 385 -2.52 -9.30 9.66
CA VAL A 385 -2.32 -10.23 8.54
C VAL A 385 -3.59 -11.03 8.27
N VAL A 386 -4.27 -11.51 9.32
CA VAL A 386 -5.53 -12.25 9.20
C VAL A 386 -6.71 -11.38 9.66
N GLY A 387 -7.88 -11.61 9.06
CA GLY A 387 -9.09 -10.85 9.39
C GLY A 387 -9.56 -11.08 10.84
N SER A 388 -10.39 -10.18 11.34
CA SER A 388 -10.76 -10.01 12.76
C SER A 388 -11.43 -11.20 13.47
N MET A 389 -11.90 -12.23 12.74
CA MET A 389 -12.63 -13.37 13.34
C MET A 389 -11.77 -14.61 13.62
N GLY A 390 -10.46 -14.59 13.34
CA GLY A 390 -9.58 -15.76 13.51
C GLY A 390 -8.20 -15.41 14.06
N SER A 391 -7.56 -16.38 14.70
CA SER A 391 -6.12 -16.32 14.99
C SER A 391 -5.34 -16.75 13.76
N ASP A 392 -4.14 -16.21 13.58
CA ASP A 392 -3.25 -16.57 12.49
C ASP A 392 -2.51 -17.86 12.82
N TYR A 393 -2.87 -19.00 12.22
CA TYR A 393 -2.16 -20.26 12.41
C TYR A 393 -1.16 -20.51 11.28
N SER A 394 -0.64 -19.45 10.65
CA SER A 394 0.39 -19.53 9.63
C SER A 394 1.72 -20.06 10.17
N CYS A 395 2.50 -20.61 9.24
CA CYS A 395 3.94 -20.78 9.38
C CYS A 395 4.67 -19.78 8.47
N TYR A 396 5.46 -18.90 9.08
CA TYR A 396 6.42 -18.05 8.39
C TYR A 396 7.80 -18.69 8.47
N VAL A 397 8.43 -18.92 7.32
CA VAL A 397 9.67 -19.69 7.28
C VAL A 397 10.71 -18.95 6.50
N GLU A 398 11.87 -18.78 7.12
CA GLU A 398 13.09 -18.31 6.50
C GLU A 398 14.12 -19.43 6.46
N VAL A 399 14.83 -19.51 5.34
CA VAL A 399 16.00 -20.36 5.15
C VAL A 399 17.18 -19.43 4.96
N ASP A 400 17.95 -19.26 6.02
CA ASP A 400 19.15 -18.44 6.04
C ASP A 400 20.34 -19.24 5.48
N ASN A 401 20.81 -18.83 4.30
CA ASN A 401 21.98 -19.37 3.63
C ASN A 401 23.05 -18.28 3.44
N THR A 402 23.06 -17.25 4.29
CA THR A 402 23.99 -16.11 4.21
C THR A 402 25.43 -16.50 4.54
N VAL A 403 25.61 -17.47 5.43
CA VAL A 403 26.92 -18.05 5.79
C VAL A 403 27.21 -19.36 5.07
N GLY A 404 26.22 -19.93 4.38
CA GLY A 404 26.35 -21.18 3.63
C GLY A 404 27.16 -21.02 2.35
N THR A 405 27.85 -22.09 1.94
CA THR A 405 28.73 -22.06 0.74
C THR A 405 28.05 -22.57 -0.53
N ASP A 406 26.89 -23.20 -0.40
CA ASP A 406 26.21 -23.88 -1.50
C ASP A 406 24.94 -23.16 -1.93
N ARG A 407 24.69 -23.13 -3.24
CA ARG A 407 23.33 -22.89 -3.75
C ARG A 407 22.42 -24.04 -3.34
N LEU A 408 21.25 -23.72 -2.84
CA LEU A 408 20.17 -24.64 -2.50
C LEU A 408 19.15 -24.65 -3.64
N GLU A 409 18.83 -25.83 -4.17
CA GLU A 409 17.83 -26.02 -5.23
C GLU A 409 16.61 -26.73 -4.67
N LEU A 410 15.42 -26.18 -4.88
CA LEU A 410 14.18 -26.80 -4.43
C LEU A 410 13.95 -28.13 -5.17
N VAL A 411 13.70 -29.19 -4.42
CA VAL A 411 13.45 -30.54 -4.96
C VAL A 411 11.98 -30.90 -4.88
N ASP A 412 11.37 -30.65 -3.72
CA ASP A 412 9.99 -30.98 -3.43
C ASP A 412 9.46 -30.03 -2.34
N HIS A 413 8.17 -29.77 -2.36
CA HIS A 413 7.48 -29.08 -1.28
C HIS A 413 6.01 -29.47 -1.25
N GLY A 414 5.38 -29.30 -0.10
CA GLY A 414 3.95 -29.54 0.02
C GLY A 414 3.40 -29.12 1.37
N ALA A 415 2.08 -29.23 1.47
CA ALA A 415 1.33 -28.95 2.67
C ALA A 415 0.36 -30.10 2.93
N SER A 416 0.39 -30.64 4.14
CA SER A 416 -0.66 -31.52 4.65
C SER A 416 -1.90 -30.71 4.99
N PHE A 417 -1.69 -29.50 5.53
CA PHE A 417 -2.72 -28.52 5.86
C PHE A 417 -2.24 -27.10 5.58
N GLY A 418 -3.15 -26.25 5.11
CA GLY A 418 -2.86 -24.88 4.71
C GLY A 418 -2.67 -24.69 3.21
N VAL A 419 -2.37 -23.46 2.81
CA VAL A 419 -2.11 -23.04 1.43
C VAL A 419 -0.89 -22.14 1.39
N TRP A 420 -0.03 -22.36 0.39
CA TRP A 420 1.12 -21.50 0.16
C TRP A 420 0.66 -20.14 -0.35
N VAL A 421 0.92 -19.11 0.44
CA VAL A 421 0.75 -17.70 0.05
C VAL A 421 1.99 -17.20 -0.68
N VAL A 422 3.15 -17.65 -0.21
CA VAL A 422 4.46 -17.51 -0.84
C VAL A 422 5.06 -18.91 -0.89
N ASP A 423 5.19 -19.46 -2.10
CA ASP A 423 5.81 -20.75 -2.32
C ASP A 423 7.29 -20.74 -1.90
N PRO A 424 7.84 -21.89 -1.47
CA PRO A 424 9.28 -22.03 -1.26
C PRO A 424 10.06 -21.59 -2.51
N PRO A 425 11.08 -20.73 -2.38
CA PRO A 425 11.87 -20.28 -3.52
C PRO A 425 12.47 -21.47 -4.28
N ALA A 426 12.42 -21.43 -5.62
CA ALA A 426 12.95 -22.49 -6.46
C ALA A 426 14.48 -22.71 -6.27
N ALA A 427 15.18 -21.66 -5.84
CA ALA A 427 16.55 -21.75 -5.38
C ALA A 427 16.88 -20.63 -4.38
N ILE A 428 17.89 -20.87 -3.55
CA ILE A 428 18.48 -19.89 -2.62
C ILE A 428 19.99 -19.88 -2.88
N GLU A 429 20.55 -18.73 -3.24
CA GLU A 429 21.99 -18.62 -3.51
C GLU A 429 22.81 -18.69 -2.23
N ALA A 430 24.08 -19.09 -2.36
CA ALA A 430 25.05 -18.91 -1.28
C ALA A 430 25.20 -17.41 -0.96
N GLY A 431 25.11 -17.04 0.32
CA GLY A 431 25.15 -15.64 0.75
C GLY A 431 23.79 -14.93 0.72
N SER A 432 22.68 -15.65 0.63
CA SER A 432 21.32 -15.08 0.59
C SER A 432 20.33 -15.83 1.47
N GLU A 433 19.11 -15.32 1.57
CA GLU A 433 18.01 -15.90 2.32
C GLU A 433 16.85 -16.23 1.39
N GLY A 434 16.05 -17.23 1.76
CA GLY A 434 14.79 -17.53 1.10
C GLY A 434 13.65 -17.53 2.10
N ARG A 435 12.55 -16.85 1.77
CA ARG A 435 11.36 -16.75 2.63
C ARG A 435 10.16 -17.43 1.99
N MET A 436 9.30 -18.01 2.81
CA MET A 436 8.07 -18.69 2.38
C MET A 436 6.99 -18.57 3.45
N TRP A 437 5.73 -18.70 3.02
CA TRP A 437 4.57 -18.54 3.90
C TRP A 437 3.50 -19.57 3.57
N LEU A 438 3.26 -20.44 4.54
CA LEU A 438 2.14 -21.37 4.55
C LEU A 438 1.06 -20.82 5.49
N GLN A 439 -0.10 -20.45 4.94
CA GLN A 439 -1.22 -19.93 5.73
C GLN A 439 -2.25 -21.02 5.98
N ASP A 440 -2.88 -21.03 7.15
CA ASP A 440 -3.98 -21.92 7.44
C ASP A 440 -5.23 -21.58 6.61
N GLN A 441 -6.15 -22.53 6.53
CA GLN A 441 -7.47 -22.31 5.97
C GLN A 441 -8.51 -22.40 7.07
N ILE A 442 -9.63 -21.71 6.89
CA ILE A 442 -10.78 -21.78 7.81
C ILE A 442 -11.10 -23.25 8.10
N GLY A 443 -10.92 -23.65 9.36
CA GLY A 443 -11.00 -25.05 9.76
C GLY A 443 -10.33 -25.32 11.11
N VAL A 444 -10.08 -26.59 11.39
CA VAL A 444 -9.57 -27.08 12.69
C VAL A 444 -8.17 -27.70 12.58
N ALA A 445 -7.45 -27.40 11.50
CA ALA A 445 -6.17 -28.05 11.21
C ALA A 445 -4.97 -27.13 11.47
N GLY A 446 -5.04 -25.86 11.09
CA GLY A 446 -3.89 -24.94 11.10
C GLY A 446 -3.01 -25.16 9.87
N SER A 447 -1.70 -24.97 10.02
CA SER A 447 -0.71 -25.20 8.97
C SER A 447 0.23 -26.37 9.29
N ASP A 448 0.55 -27.17 8.28
CA ASP A 448 1.54 -28.26 8.36
C ASP A 448 2.12 -28.48 6.97
N GLY A 449 3.43 -28.22 6.82
CA GLY A 449 4.10 -28.27 5.54
C GLY A 449 5.57 -28.62 5.61
N TRP A 450 6.14 -28.79 4.43
CA TRP A 450 7.54 -29.14 4.24
C TRP A 450 8.11 -28.52 2.96
N ALA A 451 9.43 -28.36 2.96
CA ALA A 451 10.22 -28.04 1.78
C ALA A 451 11.54 -28.83 1.82
N THR A 452 11.93 -29.41 0.70
CA THR A 452 13.19 -30.14 0.55
C THR A 452 14.10 -29.43 -0.42
N TYR A 453 15.28 -29.05 0.03
CA TYR A 453 16.33 -28.45 -0.79
C TYR A 453 17.48 -29.42 -1.04
N ARG A 454 18.15 -29.27 -2.17
CA ARG A 454 19.39 -29.98 -2.52
C ARG A 454 20.55 -29.01 -2.57
N ARG A 455 21.66 -29.37 -1.92
CA ARG A 455 22.92 -28.63 -2.05
C ARG A 455 23.59 -28.92 -3.39
N SER A 456 24.05 -27.87 -4.04
CA SER A 456 24.72 -27.97 -5.34
C SER A 456 26.08 -28.68 -5.31
N SER A 457 26.83 -28.63 -4.20
CA SER A 457 28.18 -29.22 -4.12
C SER A 457 28.20 -30.75 -4.02
N ASP A 458 27.34 -31.32 -3.16
CA ASP A 458 27.37 -32.74 -2.81
C ASP A 458 26.05 -33.48 -3.09
N GLY A 459 25.02 -32.75 -3.52
CA GLY A 459 23.68 -33.31 -3.76
C GLY A 459 22.93 -33.71 -2.48
N GLY A 460 23.44 -33.33 -1.30
CA GLY A 460 22.82 -33.59 -0.01
C GLY A 460 21.45 -32.91 0.08
N LEU A 461 20.48 -33.62 0.66
CA LEU A 461 19.12 -33.12 0.85
C LEU A 461 18.95 -32.52 2.25
N ILE A 462 18.22 -31.41 2.31
CA ILE A 462 17.81 -30.72 3.52
C ILE A 462 16.28 -30.75 3.56
N ASP A 463 15.73 -31.59 4.43
CA ASP A 463 14.28 -31.78 4.57
C ASP A 463 13.75 -30.91 5.72
N LEU A 464 13.12 -29.78 5.40
CA LEU A 464 12.54 -28.86 6.35
C LEU A 464 11.07 -29.19 6.58
N LYS A 465 10.64 -29.22 7.84
CA LYS A 465 9.23 -29.42 8.25
C LYS A 465 8.85 -28.42 9.32
N PHE A 466 7.61 -27.98 9.29
CA PHE A 466 7.07 -27.00 10.24
C PHE A 466 5.55 -27.09 10.33
N THR A 467 5.02 -26.85 11.52
CA THR A 467 3.58 -26.89 11.79
C THR A 467 3.17 -25.90 12.87
N CYS A 468 1.99 -25.31 12.65
CA CYS A 468 1.27 -24.42 13.54
C CYS A 468 -0.20 -24.88 13.59
N PRO A 469 -0.53 -25.90 14.41
CA PRO A 469 -1.87 -26.48 14.40
C PRO A 469 -2.85 -25.64 15.24
N THR A 470 -4.15 -25.67 14.91
CA THR A 470 -5.18 -25.07 15.79
C THR A 470 -5.34 -25.81 17.13
N MET A 471 -4.94 -27.08 17.15
CA MET A 471 -4.91 -27.92 18.36
C MET A 471 -3.61 -28.73 18.37
N GLY A 472 -2.75 -28.47 19.34
CA GLY A 472 -1.47 -29.15 19.47
C GLY A 472 -0.36 -28.19 19.86
N LEU A 473 0.88 -28.60 19.60
CA LEU A 473 2.07 -27.79 19.80
C LEU A 473 2.67 -27.45 18.44
N ASN A 474 3.22 -26.24 18.32
CA ASN A 474 4.08 -25.93 17.18
C ASN A 474 5.29 -26.87 17.17
N ALA A 475 5.75 -27.22 15.97
CA ALA A 475 6.93 -28.05 15.79
C ALA A 475 7.66 -27.71 14.50
N CYS A 476 8.98 -27.87 14.49
CA CYS A 476 9.81 -27.81 13.30
C CYS A 476 10.95 -28.83 13.36
N SER A 477 11.51 -29.17 12.19
CA SER A 477 12.69 -30.04 12.08
C SER A 477 13.36 -29.87 10.73
N GLY A 478 14.67 -30.15 10.63
CA GLY A 478 15.37 -30.29 9.35
C GLY A 478 16.88 -30.02 9.45
N THR A 479 17.25 -29.00 10.22
CA THR A 479 18.63 -28.64 10.59
C THR A 479 18.73 -28.53 12.12
N PRO A 480 19.90 -28.82 12.74
CA PRO A 480 20.12 -28.54 14.16
C PRO A 480 20.26 -27.05 14.48
N ASP A 481 20.61 -26.22 13.50
CA ASP A 481 20.78 -24.77 13.64
C ASP A 481 19.51 -24.08 13.15
N PHE A 482 18.71 -23.57 14.09
CA PHE A 482 17.45 -22.86 13.80
C PHE A 482 17.06 -21.95 14.96
N ALA A 483 16.25 -20.94 14.68
CA ALA A 483 15.56 -20.12 15.68
C ALA A 483 14.05 -20.16 15.44
N THR A 484 13.24 -20.03 16.50
CA THR A 484 11.78 -19.92 16.37
C THR A 484 11.19 -18.81 17.22
N ARG A 485 10.03 -18.29 16.82
CA ARG A 485 9.19 -17.41 17.65
C ARG A 485 7.70 -17.65 17.37
N THR A 486 6.85 -17.06 18.20
CA THR A 486 5.41 -17.01 17.98
C THR A 486 4.89 -15.60 18.13
N GLY A 487 4.09 -15.13 17.17
CA GLY A 487 3.68 -13.72 17.12
C GLY A 487 4.87 -12.77 17.25
N SER A 488 4.69 -11.70 18.02
CA SER A 488 5.74 -10.71 18.31
C SER A 488 6.71 -11.09 19.44
N GLU A 489 6.71 -12.34 19.93
CA GLU A 489 7.66 -12.77 20.96
C GLU A 489 9.11 -12.81 20.45
N PRO A 490 10.13 -12.66 21.33
CA PRO A 490 11.53 -12.77 20.94
C PRO A 490 11.89 -14.14 20.33
N TRP A 491 12.86 -14.14 19.41
CA TRP A 491 13.42 -15.35 18.83
C TRP A 491 14.11 -16.23 19.89
N GLN A 492 13.94 -17.55 19.76
CA GLN A 492 14.55 -18.56 20.61
C GLN A 492 15.50 -19.45 19.79
N ASP A 493 16.79 -19.35 20.06
CA ASP A 493 17.83 -20.13 19.36
C ASP A 493 17.81 -21.60 19.80
N HIS A 494 17.88 -22.50 18.82
CA HIS A 494 17.92 -23.95 19.00
C HIS A 494 16.78 -24.53 19.86
N ALA A 495 15.65 -23.82 19.92
CA ALA A 495 14.48 -24.20 20.70
C ALA A 495 13.20 -23.93 19.92
N VAL A 496 12.19 -24.78 20.13
CA VAL A 496 10.88 -24.65 19.50
C VAL A 496 9.93 -23.89 20.42
N SER A 497 9.40 -22.78 19.92
CA SER A 497 8.33 -22.01 20.54
C SER A 497 6.99 -22.76 20.40
N HIS A 498 6.75 -23.70 21.31
CA HIS A 498 5.63 -24.65 21.22
C HIS A 498 4.22 -24.05 21.36
N TRP A 499 4.09 -22.83 21.88
CA TRP A 499 2.83 -22.19 22.23
C TRP A 499 2.75 -20.79 21.64
N GLY A 500 1.57 -20.41 21.15
CA GLY A 500 1.35 -19.13 20.49
C GLY A 500 1.29 -19.27 18.98
N HIS A 501 0.71 -18.28 18.32
CA HIS A 501 0.52 -18.24 16.88
C HIS A 501 0.60 -16.78 16.40
N PRO A 502 0.99 -16.52 15.15
CA PRO A 502 1.52 -17.45 14.15
C PRO A 502 2.89 -18.02 14.56
N PHE A 503 3.35 -19.09 13.89
CA PHE A 503 4.63 -19.72 14.17
C PHE A 503 5.68 -19.28 13.14
N SER A 504 6.81 -18.76 13.60
CA SER A 504 7.92 -18.36 12.74
C SER A 504 9.14 -19.24 12.98
N VAL A 505 9.83 -19.62 11.91
CA VAL A 505 11.05 -20.43 11.97
C VAL A 505 12.09 -19.88 11.01
N ALA A 506 13.31 -19.66 11.51
CA ALA A 506 14.49 -19.38 10.69
C ALA A 506 15.40 -20.62 10.75
N PHE A 507 15.62 -21.28 9.61
CA PHE A 507 16.53 -22.41 9.50
C PHE A 507 17.88 -21.93 8.98
N GLU A 508 18.93 -22.12 9.77
CA GLU A 508 20.30 -21.81 9.33
C GLU A 508 20.89 -23.00 8.55
N VAL A 509 21.37 -22.72 7.35
CA VAL A 509 22.06 -23.68 6.49
C VAL A 509 23.52 -23.26 6.33
N ARG A 510 24.43 -24.19 6.60
CA ARG A 510 25.89 -23.99 6.59
C ARG A 510 26.59 -24.89 5.58
#